data_AF-A0A1I5G456-F1
#
_entry.id   AF-A0A1I5G456-F1
#
_cell.length_a   1.000
_cell.length_b   1.000
_cell.length_c   1.000
_cell.angle_alpha   90.00
_cell.angle_beta   90.00
_cell.angle_gamma   90.00
#
_symmetry.space_group_name_H-M   'P 1'
#
loop_
_entity.id
_entity.type
_entity.pdbx_description
1 polymer ?
#
loop_
_entity_poly.entity_id
_entity_poly.type
_entity_poly.pdbx_seq_one_letter_code
_entity_poly.pdbx_strand_id
1 'polypeptide(L)'
;MDFIRFFLIMLVPGLIAAKVYGKIGCVDGEPRITTALIFDLFIFLINITGLYFFKGIYTMTALLTSFNCLSFTRRYGLLSIFIGILLAIMSGTLYRIFHICHIFKKRK
;
A
#
# COMPACT_ATOMS: atom_id res chain seq x y z
N MET A 1 8.98 -2.82 -23.09
CA MET A 1 9.70 -3.20 -21.84
C MET A 1 9.09 -2.51 -20.60
N ASP A 2 7.88 -1.99 -20.74
CA ASP A 2 7.26 -1.06 -19.78
C ASP A 2 6.39 -1.77 -18.76
N PHE A 3 5.90 -2.96 -19.10
CA PHE A 3 5.07 -3.79 -18.22
C PHE A 3 5.78 -4.16 -16.92
N ILE A 4 7.07 -4.53 -17.00
CA ILE A 4 7.89 -4.85 -15.83
C ILE A 4 8.10 -3.62 -14.94
N ARG A 5 8.26 -2.43 -15.54
CA ARG A 5 8.38 -1.17 -14.80
C ARG A 5 7.10 -0.83 -14.05
N PHE A 6 5.94 -0.96 -14.69
CA PHE A 6 4.65 -0.75 -14.03
C PHE A 6 4.40 -1.76 -12.92
N PHE A 7 4.74 -3.02 -13.17
CA PHE A 7 4.65 -4.08 -12.17
C PHE A 7 5.53 -3.77 -10.95
N LEU A 8 6.78 -3.33 -11.14
CA LEU A 8 7.64 -2.91 -10.03
C LEU A 8 7.09 -1.67 -9.30
N ILE A 9 6.63 -0.65 -10.02
CA ILE A 9 6.08 0.57 -9.41
C ILE A 9 4.84 0.28 -8.58
N MET A 10 4.06 -0.74 -8.98
CA MET A 10 2.92 -1.20 -8.24
C MET A 10 3.35 -1.98 -7.00
N LEU A 11 4.24 -2.99 -7.16
CA LEU A 11 4.62 -3.96 -6.12
C LEU A 11 5.57 -3.40 -5.04
N VAL A 12 6.46 -2.49 -5.40
CA VAL A 12 7.48 -1.92 -4.49
C VAL A 12 6.84 -1.19 -3.29
N PRO A 13 5.82 -0.33 -3.48
CA PRO A 13 5.07 0.28 -2.39
C PRO A 13 4.50 -0.72 -1.38
N GLY A 14 3.86 -1.81 -1.83
CA GLY A 14 3.31 -2.83 -0.94
C GLY A 14 4.37 -3.55 -0.12
N LEU A 15 5.54 -3.82 -0.72
CA LEU A 15 6.68 -4.44 -0.02
C LEU A 15 7.23 -3.52 1.08
N ILE A 16 7.37 -2.21 0.79
CA ILE A 16 7.79 -1.20 1.76
C ILE A 16 6.78 -1.11 2.90
N ALA A 17 5.48 -1.05 2.57
CA ALA A 17 4.40 -0.97 3.54
C ALA A 17 4.38 -2.20 4.48
N ALA A 18 4.52 -3.42 3.95
CA ALA A 18 4.57 -4.63 4.76
C ALA A 18 5.77 -4.66 5.74
N LYS A 19 6.93 -4.16 5.30
CA LYS A 19 8.11 -4.05 6.17
C LYS A 19 7.90 -3.03 7.30
N VAL A 20 7.28 -1.90 6.99
CA VAL A 20 6.91 -0.87 7.98
C VAL A 20 5.87 -1.42 8.95
N TYR A 21 4.86 -2.13 8.45
CA TYR A 21 3.82 -2.77 9.25
C TYR A 21 4.41 -3.75 10.26
N GLY A 22 5.31 -4.65 9.83
CA GLY A 22 5.96 -5.61 10.73
C GLY A 22 6.73 -4.91 11.86
N LYS A 23 7.44 -3.82 11.52
CA LYS A 23 8.19 -3.01 12.49
C LYS A 23 7.28 -2.32 13.51
N ILE A 24 6.13 -1.79 13.08
CA ILE A 24 5.20 -1.05 13.95
C ILE A 24 4.32 -2.00 14.79
N GLY A 25 3.87 -3.10 14.18
CA GLY A 25 3.03 -4.10 14.83
C GLY A 25 3.79 -5.01 15.80
N CYS A 26 5.12 -4.89 15.90
CA CYS A 26 5.99 -5.81 16.63
C CYS A 26 5.67 -7.29 16.30
N VAL A 27 5.40 -7.56 15.02
CA VAL A 27 5.17 -8.93 14.55
C VAL A 27 6.54 -9.52 14.23
N ASP A 28 7.04 -10.39 15.10
CA ASP A 28 8.29 -11.10 14.87
C ASP A 28 8.13 -12.08 13.70
N GLY A 29 8.84 -11.82 12.60
CA GLY A 29 8.84 -12.66 11.40
C GLY A 29 9.16 -11.88 10.12
N GLU A 30 9.59 -12.59 9.07
CA GLU A 30 9.76 -11.98 7.74
C GLU A 30 8.43 -11.46 7.19
N PRO A 31 8.43 -10.34 6.44
CA PRO A 31 7.23 -9.84 5.80
C PRO A 31 6.69 -10.91 4.86
N ARG A 32 5.53 -11.49 5.20
CA ARG A 32 4.87 -12.48 4.35
C ARG A 32 4.55 -11.83 3.01
N ILE A 33 4.85 -12.51 1.91
CA ILE A 33 4.51 -12.07 0.56
C ILE A 33 3.00 -11.72 0.48
N THR A 34 2.16 -12.47 1.19
CA THR A 34 0.73 -12.22 1.32
C THR A 34 0.40 -10.85 1.92
N THR A 35 1.09 -10.41 2.98
CA THR A 35 0.81 -9.09 3.59
C THR A 35 1.25 -7.95 2.68
N ALA A 36 2.39 -8.11 2.00
CA ALA A 36 2.82 -7.17 0.96
C ALA A 36 1.77 -7.05 -0.17
N LEU A 37 1.25 -8.18 -0.65
CA LEU A 37 0.24 -8.21 -1.71
C LEU A 37 -1.08 -7.54 -1.29
N ILE A 38 -1.48 -7.72 -0.03
CA ILE A 38 -2.67 -7.07 0.54
C ILE A 38 -2.49 -5.56 0.58
N PHE A 39 -1.35 -5.08 1.10
CA PHE A 39 -1.06 -3.63 1.11
C PHE A 39 -1.02 -3.08 -0.32
N ASP A 40 -0.43 -3.81 -1.24
CA ASP A 40 -0.38 -3.44 -2.65
C ASP A 40 -1.77 -3.24 -3.26
N LEU A 41 -2.68 -4.18 -2.98
CA LEU A 41 -4.07 -4.10 -3.43
C LEU A 41 -4.79 -2.87 -2.86
N PHE A 42 -4.61 -2.57 -1.56
CA PHE A 42 -5.21 -1.39 -0.93
C PHE A 42 -4.63 -0.09 -1.47
N ILE A 43 -3.31 0.00 -1.64
CA ILE A 43 -2.64 1.17 -2.22
C ILE A 43 -3.16 1.40 -3.64
N PHE A 44 -3.26 0.34 -4.45
CA PHE A 44 -3.82 0.41 -5.79
C PHE A 44 -5.27 0.90 -5.81
N LEU A 45 -6.11 0.38 -4.92
CA LEU A 45 -7.51 0.77 -4.83
C LEU A 45 -7.66 2.25 -4.46
N ILE A 46 -6.94 2.71 -3.42
CA ILE A 46 -6.97 4.11 -2.97
C ILE A 46 -6.47 5.03 -4.08
N ASN A 47 -5.41 4.64 -4.78
CA ASN A 47 -4.88 5.41 -5.89
C ASN A 47 -5.88 5.51 -7.04
N ILE A 48 -6.52 4.41 -7.47
CA ILE A 48 -7.55 4.46 -8.51
C ILE A 48 -8.72 5.33 -8.07
N THR A 49 -9.20 5.18 -6.82
CA THR A 49 -10.27 6.03 -6.28
C THR A 49 -9.86 7.50 -6.23
N GLY A 50 -8.61 7.79 -5.85
CA GLY A 50 -8.05 9.15 -5.87
C GLY A 50 -8.00 9.71 -7.29
N LEU A 51 -7.51 8.95 -8.26
CA LEU A 51 -7.47 9.37 -9.66
C LEU A 51 -8.87 9.58 -10.26
N TYR A 52 -9.84 8.76 -9.86
CA TYR A 52 -11.24 8.94 -10.21
C TYR A 52 -11.77 10.28 -9.70
N PHE A 53 -11.50 10.62 -8.43
CA PHE A 53 -12.01 11.84 -7.80
C PHE A 53 -11.28 13.12 -8.27
N PHE A 54 -9.95 13.08 -8.36
CA PHE A 54 -9.13 14.26 -8.70
C PHE A 54 -9.06 14.54 -10.20
N LYS A 55 -9.14 13.50 -11.04
CA LYS A 55 -8.81 13.61 -12.47
C LYS A 55 -9.89 13.05 -13.38
N GLY A 56 -10.99 12.52 -12.82
CA GLY A 56 -12.08 11.94 -13.59
C GLY A 56 -11.62 10.78 -14.48
N ILE A 57 -10.64 10.00 -14.06
CA ILE A 57 -10.21 8.83 -14.85
C ILE A 57 -11.15 7.68 -14.50
N TYR A 58 -12.07 7.36 -15.42
CA TYR A 58 -13.08 6.30 -15.22
C TYR A 58 -12.70 4.97 -15.87
N THR A 59 -11.72 4.98 -16.79
CA THR A 59 -11.37 3.81 -17.61
C THR A 59 -9.91 3.40 -17.45
N MET A 60 -9.65 2.09 -17.49
CA MET A 60 -8.29 1.53 -17.45
C MET A 60 -7.41 2.02 -18.61
N THR A 61 -8.00 2.27 -19.77
CA THR A 61 -7.31 2.84 -20.93
C THR A 61 -6.84 4.27 -20.66
N ALA A 62 -7.68 5.14 -20.09
CA ALA A 62 -7.26 6.50 -19.72
C ALA A 62 -6.19 6.53 -18.62
N LEU A 63 -6.21 5.52 -17.73
CA LEU A 63 -5.19 5.33 -16.71
C LEU A 63 -3.82 4.97 -17.31
N LEU A 64 -3.79 3.99 -18.21
CA LEU A 64 -2.57 3.58 -18.92
C LEU A 64 -2.01 4.70 -19.81
N THR A 65 -2.88 5.45 -20.48
CA THR A 65 -2.46 6.62 -21.28
C THR A 65 -1.86 7.71 -20.39
N SER A 66 -2.40 7.92 -19.19
CA SER A 66 -1.83 8.88 -18.23
C SER A 66 -0.48 8.42 -17.68
N PHE A 67 -0.29 7.11 -17.50
CA PHE A 67 0.97 6.50 -17.08
C PHE A 67 2.07 6.54 -18.14
N ASN A 68 1.72 6.74 -19.41
CA ASN A 68 2.71 6.98 -20.46
C ASN A 68 3.43 8.34 -20.27
N CYS A 69 2.87 9.23 -19.46
CA CYS A 69 3.51 10.49 -19.10
C CYS A 69 4.50 10.28 -17.93
N LEU A 70 5.81 10.39 -18.20
CA LEU A 70 6.90 10.20 -17.22
C LEU A 70 6.71 10.99 -15.91
N SER A 71 6.20 12.22 -16.00
CA SER A 71 5.93 13.08 -14.84
C SER A 71 4.80 12.52 -13.95
N PHE A 72 3.78 11.93 -14.57
CA PHE A 72 2.64 11.34 -13.86
C PHE A 72 3.06 10.09 -13.10
N THR A 73 3.83 9.20 -13.74
CA THR A 73 4.32 7.95 -13.15
C THR A 73 5.19 8.20 -11.92
N ARG A 74 6.04 9.24 -11.95
CA ARG A 74 6.89 9.58 -10.80
C ARG A 74 6.08 10.14 -9.63
N ARG A 75 5.11 11.02 -9.89
CA ARG A 75 4.21 11.57 -8.85
C ARG A 75 3.34 10.47 -8.25
N TYR A 76 2.81 9.58 -9.10
CA TYR A 76 2.00 8.45 -8.67
C TYR A 76 2.79 7.46 -7.80
N GLY A 77 4.03 7.15 -8.16
CA GLY A 77 4.89 6.28 -7.34
C GLY A 77 5.15 6.85 -5.95
N LEU A 78 5.45 8.16 -5.87
CA LEU A 78 5.62 8.85 -4.58
C LEU A 78 4.34 8.84 -3.74
N LEU A 79 3.18 9.09 -4.37
CA LEU A 79 1.88 9.06 -3.70
C LEU A 79 1.58 7.65 -3.15
N SER A 80 1.87 6.62 -3.93
CA SER A 80 1.66 5.20 -3.57
C SER A 80 2.49 4.81 -2.35
N ILE A 81 3.76 5.22 -2.30
CA ILE A 81 4.63 4.98 -1.15
C ILE A 81 4.08 5.70 0.09
N PHE A 82 3.66 6.96 -0.06
CA PHE A 82 3.10 7.73 1.05
C PHE A 82 1.83 7.10 1.63
N ILE A 83 0.90 6.68 0.77
CA ILE A 83 -0.32 5.97 1.16
C ILE A 83 0.02 4.62 1.82
N GLY A 84 0.98 3.89 1.27
CA GLY A 84 1.44 2.61 1.83
C GLY A 84 1.99 2.76 3.24
N ILE A 85 2.79 3.80 3.50
CA ILE A 85 3.31 4.10 4.84
C ILE A 85 2.17 4.44 5.80
N LEU A 86 1.21 5.28 5.39
CA LEU A 86 0.05 5.62 6.21
C LEU A 86 -0.78 4.38 6.59
N LEU A 87 -1.09 3.53 5.61
CA LEU A 87 -1.79 2.26 5.83
C LEU A 87 -1.03 1.34 6.79
N ALA A 88 0.29 1.23 6.61
CA ALA A 88 1.15 0.41 7.47
C ALA A 88 1.16 0.91 8.92
N ILE A 89 1.20 2.24 9.12
CA ILE A 89 1.13 2.85 10.46
C ILE A 89 -0.22 2.57 11.11
N MET A 90 -1.33 2.81 10.40
CA MET A 90 -2.67 2.61 10.95
C MET A 90 -2.90 1.14 11.32
N SER A 91 -2.65 0.24 10.38
CA SER A 91 -2.83 -1.20 10.59
C SER A 91 -1.89 -1.77 11.65
N GLY A 92 -0.63 -1.33 11.69
CA GLY A 92 0.34 -1.75 12.70
C GLY A 92 -0.05 -1.28 14.10
N THR A 93 -0.54 -0.04 14.22
CA THR A 93 -1.07 0.50 15.48
C THR A 93 -2.32 -0.24 15.93
N LEU A 94 -3.25 -0.52 15.01
CA LEU A 94 -4.47 -1.29 15.29
C LEU A 94 -4.13 -2.69 15.80
N TYR A 95 -3.21 -3.38 15.11
CA TYR A 95 -2.75 -4.71 15.50
C TYR A 95 -2.16 -4.70 16.90
N ARG A 96 -1.30 -3.72 17.21
CA ARG A 96 -0.69 -3.58 18.54
C ARG A 96 -1.73 -3.36 19.64
N ILE A 97 -2.73 -2.50 19.40
CA ILE A 97 -3.83 -2.25 20.35
C ILE A 97 -4.66 -3.52 20.57
N PHE A 98 -5.09 -4.20 19.50
CA PHE A 98 -5.88 -5.42 19.59
C PHE A 98 -5.10 -6.56 20.27
N HIS A 99 -3.81 -6.71 19.97
CA HIS A 99 -2.97 -7.75 20.56
C HIS A 99 -2.75 -7.51 22.06
N ILE A 100 -2.45 -6.27 22.47
CA ILE A 100 -2.34 -5.90 23.90
C ILE A 100 -3.68 -6.10 24.62
N CYS A 101 -4.79 -5.67 24.00
CA CYS A 101 -6.13 -5.81 24.56
C CYS A 101 -6.54 -7.29 24.70
N HIS A 102 -6.19 -8.13 23.72
CA HIS A 102 -6.44 -9.56 23.75
C HIS A 102 -5.61 -10.26 24.86
N ILE A 103 -4.34 -9.90 25.04
CA ILE A 103 -3.51 -10.40 26.14
C ILE A 103 -4.12 -10.02 27.50
N PHE A 104 -4.58 -8.77 27.64
CA PHE A 104 -5.21 -8.30 28.88
C PHE A 104 -6.53 -9.05 29.18
N LYS A 105 -7.33 -9.32 28.15
CA LYS A 105 -8.59 -10.06 28.28
C LYS A 105 -8.38 -11.54 28.62
N LYS A 106 -7.27 -12.15 28.20
CA LYS A 106 -6.93 -13.55 28.56
C LYS A 106 -6.39 -13.73 29.98
N ARG A 107 -5.96 -12.66 30.65
CA ARG A 107 -5.37 -12.70 32.01
C ARG A 107 -6.36 -12.38 33.13
N LYS A 108 -7.64 -12.18 32.83
CA LYS A 108 -8.71 -11.86 33.77
C LYS A 108 -9.77 -12.97 33.73
#